data_AF-A0A8T4DB13-F1
#
_entry.id   AF-A0A8T4DB13-F1
#
_cell.length_a   1.000
_cell.length_b   1.000
_cell.length_c   1.000
_cell.angle_alpha   90.00
_cell.angle_beta   90.00
_cell.angle_gamma   90.00
#
_symmetry.space_group_name_H-M   'P 1'
#
loop_
_entity.id
_entity.type
_entity.pdbx_description
1 polymer ?
#
loop_
_entity_poly.entity_id
_entity_poly.type
_entity_poly.pdbx_seq_one_letter_code
_entity_poly.pdbx_strand_id
1 'polypeptide(L)' 'MEMVKCELCGEETDDPMELYGRQMCRDCYVFYKRIEGSGCGGCCCGR' A
#
# COMPACT_ATOMS: atom_id res chain seq x y z
N MET A 1 -20.92 -5.71 2.09
CA MET A 1 -19.61 -5.15 1.71
C MET A 1 -18.81 -6.31 1.17
N GLU A 2 -18.28 -6.19 -0.05
CA GLU A 2 -17.52 -7.26 -0.72
C GLU A 2 -16.06 -7.12 -0.27
N MET A 3 -15.50 -8.15 0.37
CA MET A 3 -14.12 -8.13 0.84
C MET A 3 -13.19 -8.52 -0.32
N VAL A 4 -12.15 -7.73 -0.55
CA VAL A 4 -11.17 -7.98 -1.61
C VAL A 4 -9.84 -8.37 -1.01
N LYS A 5 -9.15 -9.30 -1.67
CA LYS A 5 -7.83 -9.76 -1.25
C LYS A 5 -6.74 -8.81 -1.76
N CYS A 6 -5.91 -8.29 -0.87
CA CYS A 6 -4.75 -7.48 -1.23
C CYS A 6 -3.77 -8.30 -2.07
N GLU A 7 -3.44 -7.82 -3.27
CA GLU A 7 -2.52 -8.52 -4.17
C GLU A 7 -1.06 -8.54 -3.70
N LEU A 8 -0.70 -7.74 -2.68
CA LEU A 8 0.65 -7.64 -2.14
C LEU A 8 0.89 -8.55 -0.93
N CYS A 9 0.06 -8.44 0.11
CA CYS A 9 0.19 -9.25 1.32
C CYS A 9 -0.76 -10.45 1.38
N GLY A 10 -1.78 -10.49 0.51
CA GLY A 10 -2.81 -11.54 0.51
C GLY A 10 -3.88 -11.40 1.60
N GLU A 11 -3.89 -10.30 2.34
CA GLU A 11 -4.87 -10.04 3.40
C GLU A 11 -6.21 -9.59 2.82
N GLU A 12 -7.33 -10.05 3.39
CA GLU A 12 -8.67 -9.62 2.97
C GLU A 12 -9.00 -8.28 3.62
N THR A 13 -9.50 -7.33 2.82
CA THR A 13 -9.87 -5.99 3.28
C THR A 13 -11.24 -5.61 2.73
N ASP A 14 -12.02 -4.93 3.56
CA ASP A 14 -13.32 -4.34 3.21
C ASP A 14 -13.19 -2.92 2.62
N ASP A 15 -11.98 -2.33 2.67
CA ASP A 15 -11.64 -1.00 2.13
C ASP A 15 -10.42 -1.11 1.19
N PRO A 16 -10.54 -1.78 0.02
CA PRO A 16 -9.43 -1.90 -0.92
C PRO A 16 -9.12 -0.55 -1.56
N MET A 17 -7.83 -0.25 -1.67
CA MET A 17 -7.27 0.90 -2.38
C MET A 17 -6.74 0.44 -3.75
N GLU A 18 -6.87 1.28 -4.77
CA GLU A 18 -6.32 1.01 -6.10
C GLU A 18 -4.99 1.75 -6.32
N LEU A 19 -3.95 1.00 -6.73
CA LEU A 19 -2.65 1.57 -7.14
C LEU A 19 -2.22 0.89 -8.44
N TYR A 20 -2.05 1.68 -9.52
CA TYR A 20 -1.73 1.18 -10.87
C TYR A 20 -2.68 0.07 -11.37
N GLY A 21 -3.98 0.17 -11.06
CA GLY A 21 -4.98 -0.83 -11.44
C GLY A 21 -4.92 -2.13 -10.64
N ARG A 22 -4.15 -2.17 -9.54
CA ARG A 22 -4.09 -3.30 -8.60
C ARG A 22 -4.82 -2.97 -7.31
N GLN A 23 -5.55 -3.93 -6.76
CA GLN A 23 -6.27 -3.75 -5.50
C GLN A 23 -5.40 -4.20 -4.31
N MET A 24 -5.35 -3.35 -3.28
CA MET A 24 -4.48 -3.56 -2.12
C MET A 24 -5.06 -2.99 -0.85
N CYS A 25 -4.64 -3.52 0.30
CA CYS A 25 -5.00 -2.96 1.58
C CYS A 25 -4.33 -1.59 1.81
N ARG A 26 -4.91 -0.80 2.71
CA ARG A 26 -4.42 0.55 3.05
C ARG A 26 -2.95 0.56 3.46
N ASP A 27 -2.49 -0.41 4.25
CA ASP A 27 -1.10 -0.44 4.73
C ASP A 27 -0.11 -0.61 3.58
N CYS A 28 -0.39 -1.55 2.67
CA CYS A 28 0.41 -1.74 1.46
C CYS A 28 0.37 -0.51 0.56
N TYR A 29 -0.80 0.12 0.40
CA TYR A 29 -0.94 1.36 -0.37
C TYR A 29 -0.07 2.49 0.18
N VAL A 30 -0.12 2.74 1.50
CA VAL A 30 0.66 3.78 2.17
C VAL A 30 2.16 3.50 2.08
N PHE A 31 2.57 2.24 2.26
CA PHE A 31 3.96 1.83 2.13
C PHE A 31 4.48 2.04 0.71
N TYR A 32 3.74 1.61 -0.32
CA TYR A 32 4.12 1.80 -1.72
C TYR A 32 4.17 3.29 -2.09
N LYS A 33 3.13 4.06 -1.73
CA LYS A 33 3.11 5.51 -1.92
C LYS A 33 4.30 6.21 -1.27
N ARG A 34 4.73 5.74 -0.09
CA ARG A 34 5.95 6.23 0.57
C ARG A 34 7.19 5.89 -0.24
N ILE A 35 7.34 4.65 -0.72
CA ILE A 35 8.51 4.24 -1.52
C ILE A 35 8.57 5.00 -2.84
N GLU A 36 7.48 5.08 -3.59
CA GLU A 36 7.43 5.82 -4.86
C GLU A 36 7.56 7.33 -4.68
N GLY A 37 6.98 7.88 -3.62
CA GLY A 37 7.20 9.27 -3.21
C GLY A 37 8.61 9.53 -2.68
N SER A 38 9.37 8.49 -2.34
CA SER A 38 10.74 8.57 -1.80
C SER A 38 11.82 8.47 -2.89
N GLY A 39 11.57 9.09 -4.03
CA GLY A 39 12.65 9.83 -4.71
C GLY A 39 13.10 10.98 -3.81
N CYS A 40 13.87 10.68 -2.75
CA CYS A 40 14.52 11.61 -1.83
C CYS A 40 13.59 12.45 -0.92
N GLY A 41 13.39 12.01 0.34
CA GLY A 41 12.86 12.91 1.38
C GLY A 41 12.23 12.26 2.61
N GLY A 42 13.05 11.72 3.52
CA GLY A 42 12.75 11.67 4.96
C GLY A 42 11.65 10.74 5.47
N CYS A 43 12.04 9.54 5.90
CA CYS A 43 11.80 9.02 7.26
C CYS A 43 12.28 7.57 7.33
N CYS A 44 13.28 7.31 8.18
CA CYS A 44 13.82 5.98 8.54
C CYS A 44 14.94 5.37 7.66
N CYS A 45 15.85 6.19 7.11
CA CYS A 45 17.26 5.77 7.04
C CYS A 45 17.90 6.10 8.39
N GLY A 46 18.27 5.06 9.13
CA GLY A 46 18.50 5.10 10.58
C GLY A 46 19.74 5.88 11.04
N ARG A 47 19.54 6.71 12.05
CA ARG A 47 20.27 6.68 13.32
C ARG A 47 19.45 7.36 14.41
#